data_AF-A0A521K8F9-F1
#
_entry.id   AF-A0A521K8F9-F1
#
_cell.length_a   1.000
_cell.length_b   1.000
_cell.length_c   1.000
_cell.angle_alpha   90.00
_cell.angle_beta   90.00
_cell.angle_gamma   90.00
#
_symmetry.space_group_name_H-M   'P 1'
#
loop_
_entity.id
_entity.type
_entity.pdbx_description
1 polymer ?
#
loop_
_entity_poly.entity_id
_entity_poly.type
_entity_poly.pdbx_seq_one_letter_code
_entity_poly.pdbx_strand_id
1 'polypeptide(L)' 'MSEILKRHKGPRENDSLKIAGGEIVVGDKVLRKGIEFAVLKIYRNRVEIKRPDGKYSFVVDSNVLEKK' A
#
# COMPACT_ATOMS: atom_id res chain seq x y z
N MET A 1 -31.16 3.89 23.39
CA MET A 1 -30.70 2.79 22.51
C MET A 1 -29.52 3.31 21.70
N SER A 2 -28.29 2.92 22.05
CA SER A 2 -27.08 3.30 21.33
C SER A 2 -26.22 2.06 21.20
N GLU A 3 -26.19 1.45 20.02
CA GLU A 3 -25.15 0.48 19.72
C GLU A 3 -24.40 0.91 18.46
N ILE A 4 -23.16 1.26 18.75
CA ILE A 4 -22.13 1.85 17.92
C ILE A 4 -22.01 1.03 16.63
N LEU A 5 -22.41 1.63 15.49
CA LEU A 5 -21.96 1.15 14.18
C LEU A 5 -20.43 1.15 14.24
N LYS A 6 -19.83 -0.04 14.36
CA LYS A 6 -18.39 -0.25 14.40
C LYS A 6 -17.80 0.49 13.21
N ARG A 7 -17.24 1.68 13.43
CA ARG A 7 -16.29 2.29 12.50
C ARG A 7 -15.15 1.29 12.44
N HIS A 8 -15.20 0.41 11.46
CA HIS A 8 -14.07 -0.39 11.03
C HIS A 8 -13.07 0.65 10.54
N LYS A 9 -12.29 1.18 11.50
CA LYS A 9 -11.17 2.06 11.24
C LYS A 9 -10.23 1.16 10.46
N GLY A 10 -10.31 1.26 9.14
CA GLY A 10 -9.48 0.50 8.24
C GLY A 10 -8.03 0.66 8.68
N PRO A 11 -7.16 -0.30 8.35
CA PRO A 11 -5.74 -0.22 8.68
C PRO A 11 -5.24 1.19 8.34
N ARG A 12 -4.75 1.92 9.36
CA ARG A 12 -4.30 3.32 9.27
C ARG A 12 -3.66 3.57 7.90
N GLU A 13 -4.34 4.35 7.08
CA GLU A 13 -3.80 4.84 5.81
C GLU A 13 -2.57 5.66 6.16
N ASN A 14 -1.41 5.26 5.61
CA ASN A 14 -0.17 6.03 5.74
C ASN A 14 0.04 6.80 4.45
N ASP A 15 0.54 8.02 4.52
CA ASP A 15 0.85 8.83 3.34
C ASP A 15 2.02 8.27 2.52
N SER A 16 2.95 7.55 3.17
CA SER A 16 4.12 6.92 2.54
C SER A 16 4.52 5.59 3.17
N LEU A 17 5.22 4.75 2.39
CA LEU A 17 5.87 3.51 2.85
C LEU A 17 7.30 3.48 2.33
N LYS A 18 8.25 3.16 3.21
CA LYS A 18 9.63 2.88 2.80
C LYS A 18 9.76 1.41 2.44
N ILE A 19 10.15 1.14 1.20
CA ILE A 19 10.46 -0.20 0.69
C ILE A 19 11.96 -0.29 0.37
N ALA A 20 12.48 -1.51 0.18
CA ALA A 20 13.90 -1.78 -0.06
C ALA A 20 14.48 -1.21 -1.38
N GLY A 21 13.78 -0.31 -2.06
CA GLY A 21 14.23 0.38 -3.27
C GLY A 21 13.84 1.86 -3.32
N GLY A 22 13.34 2.43 -2.21
CA GLY A 22 12.93 3.82 -2.14
C GLY A 22 11.72 4.06 -1.23
N GLU A 23 11.33 5.32 -1.11
CA GLU A 23 10.05 5.70 -0.51
C GLU A 23 8.99 5.74 -1.60
N ILE A 24 7.85 5.12 -1.33
CA ILE A 24 6.69 5.14 -2.21
C ILE A 24 5.58 5.94 -1.54
N VAL A 25 4.95 6.80 -2.31
CA VAL A 25 3.94 7.76 -1.83
C VAL A 25 2.64 7.49 -2.58
N VAL A 26 1.51 7.70 -1.93
CA VAL A 26 0.21 7.62 -2.61
C VAL A 26 0.16 8.63 -3.76
N GLY A 27 -0.25 8.17 -4.95
CA GLY A 27 -0.26 8.96 -6.18
C GLY A 27 1.01 8.83 -7.03
N ASP A 28 2.07 8.23 -6.49
CA ASP A 28 3.32 7.98 -7.21
C ASP A 28 3.19 6.79 -8.19
N LYS A 29 4.13 6.67 -9.14
CA LYS A 29 4.22 5.55 -10.07
C LYS A 29 5.53 4.80 -9.86
N VAL A 30 5.42 3.53 -9.50
CA VAL A 30 6.57 2.66 -9.25
C VAL A 30 6.83 1.78 -10.45
N LEU A 31 8.09 1.70 -10.90
CA LEU A 31 8.51 0.78 -11.95
C LEU A 31 9.06 -0.49 -11.31
N ARG A 32 8.43 -1.64 -11.55
CA ARG A 32 8.91 -2.95 -11.05
C ARG A 32 8.97 -3.95 -12.19
N LYS A 33 10.14 -4.55 -12.42
CA LYS A 33 10.38 -5.52 -13.52
C LYS A 33 9.94 -4.98 -14.90
N GLY A 34 10.15 -3.69 -15.15
CA GLY A 34 9.78 -3.04 -16.42
C GLY A 34 8.28 -2.75 -16.58
N ILE A 35 7.49 -2.91 -15.51
CA ILE A 35 6.05 -2.60 -15.50
C ILE A 35 5.83 -1.40 -14.57
N GLU A 36 5.13 -0.39 -15.06
CA GLU A 36 4.72 0.78 -14.25
C GLU A 36 3.45 0.45 -13.46
N PHE A 37 3.45 0.78 -12.17
CA PHE A 37 2.30 0.60 -11.30
C PHE A 37 1.99 1.91 -10.59
N ALA A 38 0.72 2.33 -10.59
CA ALA A 38 0.30 3.52 -9.87
C ALA A 38 -0.05 3.18 -8.43
N VAL A 39 0.54 3.86 -7.46
CA VAL A 39 0.26 3.66 -6.03
C VAL A 39 -1.03 4.38 -5.68
N LEU A 40 -2.03 3.62 -5.21
CA LEU A 40 -3.34 4.16 -4.85
C LEU A 40 -3.51 4.33 -3.34
N LYS A 41 -3.11 3.32 -2.57
CA LYS A 41 -3.24 3.34 -1.11
C LYS A 41 -2.07 2.63 -0.48
N ILE A 42 -1.63 3.18 0.63
CA ILE A 42 -0.57 2.59 1.43
C ILE A 42 -1.16 2.21 2.79
N TYR A 43 -1.01 0.93 3.11
CA TYR A 43 -1.35 0.37 4.41
C TYR A 43 -0.07 0.03 5.16
N ARG A 44 -0.20 -0.14 6.48
CA ARG A 44 0.93 -0.41 7.39
C ARG A 44 1.91 -1.49 6.89
N ASN A 45 1.40 -2.57 6.29
CA ASN A 45 2.19 -3.72 5.85
C ASN A 45 2.01 -4.07 4.35
N ARG A 46 1.28 -3.24 3.59
CA ARG A 46 0.97 -3.54 2.18
C ARG A 46 0.63 -2.28 1.40
N VAL A 47 0.86 -2.33 0.10
CA VAL A 47 0.60 -1.22 -0.82
C VAL A 47 -0.40 -1.69 -1.85
N GLU A 48 -1.48 -0.95 -2.02
CA GLU A 48 -2.40 -1.12 -3.14
C GLU A 48 -1.86 -0.36 -4.34
N ILE A 49 -1.59 -1.10 -5.41
CA ILE A 49 -1.10 -0.58 -6.68
C ILE A 49 -2.08 -0.93 -7.81
N LYS A 50 -2.20 -0.05 -8.78
CA LYS A 50 -2.94 -0.27 -10.03
C LYS A 50 -1.96 -0.67 -11.12
N ARG A 51 -2.20 -1.82 -11.72
CA ARG A 51 -1.47 -2.34 -12.88
C ARG A 51 -1.90 -1.60 -14.15
N PRO A 52 -1.07 -1.60 -15.20
CA PRO A 52 -1.43 -0.96 -16.48
C PRO A 52 -2.60 -1.67 -17.17
N ASP A 53 -2.83 -2.95 -16.86
CA ASP A 53 -3.99 -3.75 -17.28
C ASP A 53 -5.32 -3.29 -16.61
N GLY A 54 -5.30 -2.23 -15.80
CA GLY A 54 -6.45 -1.74 -15.05
C GLY A 54 -6.77 -2.53 -13.77
N LYS A 55 -6.13 -3.70 -13.58
CA LYS A 55 -6.27 -4.53 -12.38
C LYS A 55 -5.58 -3.92 -11.17
N TYR A 56 -6.18 -4.11 -10.00
CA TYR A 56 -5.59 -3.74 -8.71
C TYR A 56 -4.79 -4.91 -8.14
N SER A 57 -3.67 -4.63 -7.48
CA SER A 57 -2.84 -5.64 -6.84
C SER A 57 -2.28 -5.10 -5.53
N PHE A 58 -2.11 -6.00 -4.57
CA PHE A 58 -1.54 -5.66 -3.28
C PHE A 58 -0.11 -6.17 -3.24
N VAL A 59 0.84 -5.25 -3.06
CA VAL A 59 2.22 -5.59 -2.77
C VAL A 59 2.35 -5.62 -1.25
N VAL A 60 2.32 -6.83 -0.70
CA VAL A 60 2.80 -7.08 0.66
C VAL A 60 4.31 -7.15 0.60
N ASP A 61 4.98 -6.24 1.28
CA ASP A 61 6.41 -6.36 1.47
C ASP A 61 6.64 -7.18 2.74
N SER A 62 6.97 -8.47 2.58
CA SER A 62 7.37 -9.34 3.69
C SER A 62 8.73 -8.97 4.28
N ASN A 63 9.48 -8.04 3.66
CA ASN A 63 10.78 -7.54 4.11
C ASN A 63 10.67 -6.34 5.07
N VAL A 64 9.49 -5.72 5.20
CA VAL A 64 9.24 -4.65 6.19
C VAL A 64 9.27 -5.20 7.64
N LEU A 65 9.27 -6.53 7.82
CA LEU A 65 9.30 -7.19 9.13
C LEU A 65 10.66 -7.84 9.47
N GLU A 66 11.78 -7.37 8.92
CA GLU A 66 13.10 -7.78 9.40
C GLU A 66 13.84 -6.61 10.05
N LYS A 67 13.69 -6.48 11.38
CA LYS A 67 14.79 -6.01 12.22
C LYS A 67 14.75 -6.68 13.60
N LYS A 68 15.45 -7.83 13.59
CA LYS A 68 16.33 -8.42 14.61
C LYS A 68 16.45 -7.68 15.95
#